data_AF-A0A699S4B8-F1
#
_entry.id   AF-A0A699S4B8-F1
#
_cell.length_a   1.000
_cell.length_b   1.000
_cell.length_c   1.000
_cell.angle_alpha   90.00
_cell.angle_beta   90.00
_cell.angle_gamma   90.00
#
_symmetry.space_group_name_H-M   'P 1'
#
loop_
_entity.id
_entity.type
_entity.pdbx_description
1 polymer ?
#
loop_
_entity_poly.entity_id
_entity_poly.type
_entity_poly.pdbx_seq_one_letter_code
_entity_poly.pdbx_strand_id
1 'polypeptide(L)' 'KLGPKWEGPYEVTDALGNGAYKLRSTDGTTLPRTWNVTNLKRCYL' A
#
# COMPACT_ATOMS: atom_id res chain seq x y z
N LYS A 1 -16.25 -16.83 8.23
CA LYS A 1 -15.04 -16.09 8.71
C LYS A 1 -14.58 -15.17 7.58
N LEU A 2 -14.76 -13.86 7.72
CA LEU A 2 -14.34 -12.89 6.69
C LEU A 2 -12.83 -12.70 6.82
N GLY A 3 -12.07 -13.12 5.81
CA GLY A 3 -10.65 -12.82 5.73
C GLY A 3 -10.40 -11.32 5.54
N PRO A 4 -9.16 -10.85 5.72
CA PRO A 4 -8.80 -9.47 5.42
C PRO A 4 -9.16 -9.14 3.96
N LYS A 5 -9.90 -8.06 3.77
CA LYS A 5 -10.19 -7.52 2.44
C LYS A 5 -8.96 -6.75 1.98
N TRP A 6 -8.25 -7.30 0.99
CA TRP A 6 -7.19 -6.60 0.29
C TRP A 6 -7.84 -5.72 -0.77
N GLU A 7 -7.46 -4.45 -0.82
CA GLU A 7 -7.90 -3.50 -1.84
C GLU A 7 -6.72 -3.23 -2.77
N GLY A 8 -6.98 -3.25 -4.08
CA GLY A 8 -6.18 -2.64 -5.13
C GLY A 8 -4.72 -3.07 -5.27
N PRO A 9 -4.15 -3.00 -6.48
CA PRO A 9 -2.74 -2.71 -6.61
C PRO A 9 -2.49 -1.24 -6.30
N TYR A 10 -1.49 -0.96 -5.47
CA TYR A 10 -0.99 0.39 -5.24
C TYR A 10 0.50 0.45 -5.58
N GLU A 11 0.93 1.62 -6.00
CA GLU A 11 2.33 1.93 -6.25
C GLU A 11 2.96 2.54 -5.00
N VAL A 12 4.16 2.09 -4.64
CA VAL A 12 4.94 2.70 -3.57
C VAL A 12 5.58 3.98 -4.11
N THR A 13 5.25 5.12 -3.52
CA THR A 13 5.87 6.40 -3.92
C THR A 13 7.08 6.75 -3.07
N ASP A 14 7.07 6.36 -1.78
CA ASP A 14 8.15 6.67 -0.84
C ASP A 14 8.29 5.55 0.21
N ALA A 15 9.54 5.28 0.59
CA ALA A 15 9.87 4.45 1.74
C ALA A 15 10.34 5.34 2.90
N LEU A 16 9.55 5.39 3.97
CA LEU A 16 9.79 6.27 5.13
C LEU A 16 10.64 5.61 6.22
N GLY A 17 11.15 4.40 5.97
CA GLY A 17 11.88 3.60 6.96
C GLY A 17 10.95 2.80 7.87
N ASN A 18 11.51 1.86 8.63
CA ASN A 18 10.79 0.96 9.55
C ASN A 18 9.57 0.24 8.91
N GLY A 19 9.69 -0.10 7.62
CA GLY A 19 8.61 -0.75 6.87
C GLY A 19 7.40 0.13 6.60
N ALA A 20 7.52 1.46 6.70
CA ALA A 20 6.45 2.41 6.42
C ALA A 20 6.58 2.98 4.99
N TYR A 21 5.46 3.04 4.26
CA TYR A 21 5.41 3.42 2.85
C TYR A 21 4.29 4.43 2.58
N LYS A 22 4.54 5.36 1.66
CA LYS A 22 3.47 6.12 1.00
C LYS A 22 3.04 5.38 -0.26
N LEU A 23 1.74 5.38 -0.50
CA LEU A 23 1.12 4.66 -1.59
C LEU A 23 0.36 5.61 -2.51
N ARG A 24 0.23 5.22 -3.77
CA ARG A 24 -0.59 5.87 -4.77
C ARG A 24 -1.46 4.84 -5.48
N SER A 25 -2.72 5.19 -5.76
CA SER A 25 -3.58 4.36 -6.60
C SER A 25 -3.07 4.37 -8.04
N THR A 26 -3.46 3.36 -8.81
CA THR A 26 -3.15 3.30 -10.25
C THR A 26 -3.70 4.49 -11.03
N ASP A 27 -4.72 5.18 -10.51
CA ASP A 27 -5.29 6.40 -11.08
C ASP A 27 -4.47 7.67 -10.73
N GLY A 28 -3.31 7.51 -10.09
CA GLY A 28 -2.41 8.60 -9.74
C GLY A 28 -2.73 9.31 -8.42
N THR A 29 -3.79 8.91 -7.71
CA THR A 29 -4.18 9.56 -6.45
C THR A 29 -3.31 9.06 -5.30
N THR A 30 -2.60 9.98 -4.64
CA THR A 30 -1.75 9.62 -3.49
C THR A 30 -2.61 9.43 -2.24
N LEU A 31 -2.39 8.32 -1.54
CA LEU A 31 -3.13 8.03 -0.32
C LEU A 31 -2.62 8.95 0.80
N PRO A 32 -3.52 9.58 1.58
CA PRO A 32 -3.12 10.55 2.62
C PRO A 32 -2.45 9.90 3.83
N ARG A 33 -2.51 8.57 3.95
CA ARG A 33 -1.96 7.79 5.06
C ARG A 33 -0.70 7.03 4.63
N THR A 34 0.25 6.93 5.55
CA THR A 34 1.38 6.00 5.49
C THR A 34 0.96 4.58 5.90
N TRP A 35 1.43 3.58 5.17
CA TRP A 35 1.10 2.17 5.37
C TRP A 35 2.30 1.37 5.85
N ASN A 36 2.11 0.52 6.86
CA ASN A 36 3.15 -0.40 7.32
C ASN A 36 3.17 -1.67 6.46
N VAL A 37 4.34 -2.27 6.28
CA VAL A 37 4.57 -3.53 5.57
C VAL A 37 3.66 -4.66 6.04
N THR A 38 3.25 -4.69 7.30
CA THR A 38 2.30 -5.68 7.85
C THR A 38 0.91 -5.60 7.21
N ASN A 39 0.55 -4.43 6.69
CA ASN A 39 -0.74 -4.16 6.05
C ASN A 39 -0.65 -4.24 4.53
N LEU A 40 0.50 -4.65 3.98
CA LEU A 40 0.76 -4.68 2.54
C LEU A 40 1.11 -6.09 2.09
N LYS A 41 0.77 -6.38 0.83
CA LYS A 41 1.18 -7.59 0.15
C LYS A 41 1.81 -7.21 -1.19
N ARG A 42 3.02 -7.73 -1.46
CA ARG A 42 3.66 -7.51 -2.76
C ARG A 42 2.80 -8.12 -3.86
N CYS A 43 2.49 -7.30 -4.86
CA CYS A 43 1.81 -7.69 -6.09
C CYS A 43 2.82 -7.56 -7.24
N TYR A 44 2.99 -8.61 -8.03
CA TYR A 44 3.82 -8.61 -9.23
C TYR A 44 2.84 -8.68 -10.41
N LEU A 45 2.34 -7.52 -10.83
CA LEU A 45 1.52 -7.39 -12.04
C LEU A 45 2.39 -7.45 -13.29
#